data_AF-A0A8B6GD26-F1
#
_entry.id   AF-A0A8B6GD26-F1
#
_cell.length_a   1.000
_cell.length_b   1.000
_cell.length_c   1.000
_cell.angle_alpha   90.00
_cell.angle_beta   90.00
_cell.angle_gamma   90.00
#
_symmetry.space_group_name_H-M   'P 1'
#
loop_
_entity.id
_entity.type
_entity.pdbx_description
1 polymer ?
#
loop_
_entity_poly.entity_id
_entity_poly.type
_entity_poly.pdbx_seq_one_letter_code
_entity_poly.pdbx_strand_id
1 'polypeptide(L)'
;MYSTLGKIVLAGDLNARTGSGELDFIDNDSQDNLIPLYDNYNPDYDISVRHSKDVHISTRGKLLNAICVQTGLRILNGRTRGDFIGQLTCHNPRGSSVVDYFIVSEELLDKVAFF
;
A
#
# COMPACT_ATOMS: atom_id res chain seq x y z
N MET A 1 -14.65 2.96 -15.00
CA MET A 1 -13.63 2.32 -14.14
C MET A 1 -14.13 2.41 -12.70
N TYR A 2 -13.95 1.42 -11.83
CA TYR A 2 -14.57 1.44 -10.49
C TYR A 2 -14.16 2.68 -9.66
N SER A 3 -12.98 3.24 -9.92
CA SER A 3 -12.44 4.44 -9.29
C SER A 3 -13.28 5.71 -9.51
N THR A 4 -14.13 5.74 -10.54
CA THR A 4 -15.05 6.87 -10.79
C THR A 4 -16.37 6.76 -10.02
N LEU A 5 -16.64 5.62 -9.36
CA LEU A 5 -17.86 5.38 -8.59
C LEU A 5 -17.71 5.80 -7.12
N GLY A 6 -16.49 5.92 -6.63
CA GLY A 6 -16.21 6.30 -5.26
C GLY A 6 -14.79 5.97 -4.83
N LYS A 7 -14.44 6.39 -3.62
CA LYS A 7 -13.19 6.02 -2.96
C LYS A 7 -13.29 4.61 -2.39
N ILE A 8 -12.15 3.95 -2.30
CA ILE A 8 -12.08 2.52 -2.04
C ILE A 8 -11.40 2.29 -0.71
N VAL A 9 -11.97 1.34 0.04
CA VAL A 9 -11.32 0.67 1.16
C VAL A 9 -11.45 -0.82 0.91
N LEU A 10 -10.32 -1.50 0.79
CA LEU A 10 -10.21 -2.94 0.74
C LEU A 10 -9.65 -3.40 2.09
N ALA A 11 -10.37 -4.31 2.76
CA ALA A 11 -10.01 -4.78 4.08
C ALA A 11 -10.18 -6.30 4.19
N GLY A 12 -9.22 -6.96 4.85
CA GLY A 12 -9.29 -8.38 5.20
C GLY A 12 -8.08 -9.18 4.76
N ASP A 13 -8.20 -10.51 4.87
CA ASP A 13 -7.16 -11.47 4.49
C ASP A 13 -7.04 -11.57 2.96
N LEU A 14 -5.95 -11.04 2.42
CA LEU A 14 -5.62 -11.13 1.00
C LEU A 14 -4.67 -12.30 0.69
N ASN A 15 -4.23 -13.03 1.73
CA ASN A 15 -3.33 -14.18 1.66
C ASN A 15 -2.10 -13.89 0.78
N ALA A 16 -1.56 -12.68 0.95
CA ALA A 16 -0.48 -12.10 0.17
C ALA A 16 0.53 -11.45 1.13
N ARG A 17 1.76 -11.95 1.15
CA ARG A 17 2.84 -11.36 1.97
C ARG A 17 3.59 -10.33 1.13
N THR A 18 3.47 -9.05 1.44
CA THR A 18 4.02 -7.93 0.65
C THR A 18 5.46 -7.53 1.05
N GLY A 19 6.00 -8.11 2.12
CA GLY A 19 7.35 -7.81 2.62
C GLY A 19 7.49 -6.38 3.16
N SER A 20 8.71 -5.94 3.41
CA SER A 20 9.04 -4.56 3.84
C SER A 20 9.83 -3.76 2.79
N GLY A 21 10.21 -4.37 1.66
CA GLY A 21 11.17 -3.78 0.71
C GLY A 21 10.58 -3.27 -0.61
N GLU A 22 9.37 -3.70 -0.98
CA GLU A 22 8.70 -3.22 -2.20
C GLU A 22 7.68 -2.12 -1.85
N LEU A 23 7.73 -1.02 -2.62
CA LEU A 23 6.82 0.11 -2.49
C LEU A 23 5.48 -0.21 -3.16
N ASP A 24 4.41 0.34 -2.58
CA ASP A 24 3.04 0.33 -3.09
C ASP A 24 2.67 1.65 -3.79
N PHE A 25 3.69 2.46 -4.12
CA PHE A 25 3.63 3.73 -4.83
C PHE A 25 4.90 3.91 -5.70
N ILE A 26 4.88 4.88 -6.60
CA ILE A 26 6.01 5.23 -7.47
C ILE A 26 6.91 6.22 -6.73
N ASP A 27 8.16 5.85 -6.50
CA ASP A 27 9.15 6.76 -5.91
C ASP A 27 9.58 7.84 -6.91
N ASN A 28 9.70 9.08 -6.42
CA ASN A 28 10.04 10.28 -7.22
C ASN A 28 9.11 10.55 -8.42
N ASP A 29 7.83 10.24 -8.30
CA ASP A 29 6.86 10.34 -9.40
C ASP A 29 6.65 11.78 -9.92
N SER A 30 6.84 12.77 -9.05
CA SER A 30 6.58 14.18 -9.35
C SER A 30 7.82 15.02 -9.66
N GLN A 31 9.03 14.45 -9.61
CA GLN A 31 10.24 15.25 -9.39
C GLN A 31 11.01 15.71 -10.62
N ASP A 32 10.54 15.49 -11.84
CA ASP A 32 11.28 15.99 -12.99
C ASP A 32 10.36 16.56 -14.07
N ASN A 33 10.41 17.89 -14.22
CA ASN A 33 9.98 18.64 -15.41
C ASN A 33 10.73 18.21 -16.69
N LEU A 34 11.42 17.06 -16.68
CA LEU A 34 12.17 16.49 -17.79
C LEU A 34 11.25 15.89 -18.87
N ILE A 35 10.01 15.55 -18.51
CA ILE A 35 9.02 14.97 -19.43
C ILE A 35 7.65 15.64 -19.27
N PRO A 36 6.99 16.04 -20.37
CA PRO A 36 5.62 16.52 -20.32
C PRO A 36 4.70 15.35 -19.96
N LEU A 37 4.15 15.39 -18.74
CA LEU A 37 3.11 14.47 -18.30
C LEU A 37 1.77 14.84 -18.97
N TYR A 38 0.91 13.84 -19.17
CA TYR A 38 -0.44 14.08 -19.65
C TYR A 38 -1.26 14.81 -18.59
N ASP A 39 -2.19 15.68 -18.99
CA ASP A 39 -3.04 16.47 -18.08
C ASP A 39 -3.86 15.62 -17.09
N ASN A 40 -4.06 14.33 -17.40
CA ASN A 40 -4.81 13.39 -16.58
C ASN A 40 -3.93 12.47 -15.72
N TYR A 41 -2.61 12.70 -15.70
CA TYR A 41 -1.71 11.99 -14.81
C TYR A 41 -1.82 12.57 -13.40
N ASN A 42 -2.03 11.71 -12.40
CA ASN A 42 -2.04 12.09 -11.00
C ASN A 42 -0.80 11.50 -10.33
N PRO A 43 0.26 12.29 -10.10
CA PRO A 43 1.49 11.81 -9.51
C PRO A 43 1.32 11.45 -8.03
N ASP A 44 2.15 10.54 -7.57
CA ASP A 44 2.33 10.23 -6.16
C ASP A 44 3.11 11.37 -5.47
N TYR A 45 2.56 11.94 -4.39
CA TYR A 45 3.20 13.00 -3.60
C TYR A 45 3.30 12.62 -2.12
N ASP A 46 4.50 12.81 -1.54
CA ASP A 46 4.75 12.72 -0.09
C ASP A 46 4.25 11.44 0.61
N ILE A 47 4.25 10.32 -0.11
CA ILE A 47 3.80 9.03 0.43
C ILE A 47 4.90 8.42 1.29
N SER A 48 4.64 8.33 2.60
CA SER A 48 5.55 7.65 3.53
C SER A 48 5.73 6.15 3.20
N VAL A 49 6.95 5.67 3.34
CA VAL A 49 7.27 4.23 3.22
C VAL A 49 6.65 3.48 4.39
N ARG A 50 6.05 2.31 4.11
CA ARG A 50 5.50 1.43 5.15
C ARG A 50 6.56 0.48 5.71
N HIS A 51 6.40 0.09 6.97
CA HIS A 51 7.17 -0.97 7.59
C HIS A 51 6.40 -2.30 7.64
N SER A 52 7.11 -3.40 7.84
CA SER A 52 6.49 -4.71 8.06
C SER A 52 7.44 -5.59 8.87
N LYS A 53 6.92 -6.24 9.91
CA LYS A 53 7.63 -7.32 10.62
C LYS A 53 7.71 -8.60 9.80
N ASP A 54 6.84 -8.74 8.80
CA ASP A 54 6.98 -9.79 7.80
C ASP A 54 7.85 -9.31 6.65
N VAL A 55 9.10 -9.77 6.64
CA VAL A 55 10.10 -9.44 5.62
C VAL A 55 9.98 -10.30 4.36
N HIS A 56 9.16 -11.36 4.38
CA HIS A 56 9.04 -12.26 3.25
C HIS A 56 8.04 -11.71 2.25
N ILE A 57 8.39 -11.84 0.97
CA ILE A 57 7.49 -11.53 -0.12
C ILE A 57 7.04 -12.80 -0.84
N SER A 58 5.73 -12.88 -1.11
CA SER A 58 5.12 -13.95 -1.88
C SER A 58 4.80 -13.48 -3.29
N THR A 59 4.57 -14.41 -4.23
CA THR A 59 4.12 -14.08 -5.60
C THR A 59 2.85 -13.24 -5.59
N ARG A 60 1.90 -13.56 -4.69
CA ARG A 60 0.67 -12.77 -4.51
C ARG A 60 0.93 -11.40 -3.90
N GLY A 61 1.94 -11.29 -3.03
CA GLY A 61 2.39 -10.01 -2.49
C GLY A 61 2.90 -9.06 -3.56
N LYS A 62 3.72 -9.57 -4.49
CA LYS A 62 4.19 -8.78 -5.64
C LYS A 62 3.03 -8.30 -6.52
N LEU A 63 2.06 -9.17 -6.78
CA LEU A 63 0.86 -8.82 -7.53
C LEU A 63 0.01 -7.78 -6.78
N LEU A 64 -0.11 -7.91 -5.46
CA LEU A 64 -0.84 -6.94 -4.64
C LEU A 64 -0.16 -5.57 -4.64
N ASN A 65 1.17 -5.50 -4.53
CA ASN A 65 1.93 -4.26 -4.67
C ASN A 65 1.72 -3.65 -6.06
N ALA A 66 1.79 -4.46 -7.12
CA ALA A 66 1.55 -3.99 -8.48
C ALA A 66 0.12 -3.44 -8.67
N ILE A 67 -0.89 -4.10 -8.10
CA ILE A 67 -2.27 -3.57 -8.07
C ILE A 67 -2.28 -2.22 -7.37
N CYS A 68 -1.64 -2.09 -6.20
CA CYS A 68 -1.61 -0.84 -5.44
C CYS A 68 -1.02 0.31 -6.26
N VAL A 69 0.17 0.10 -6.84
CA VAL A 69 0.85 1.08 -7.71
C VAL A 69 -0.04 1.47 -8.90
N GLN A 70 -0.57 0.47 -9.64
CA GLN A 70 -1.33 0.73 -10.88
C GLN A 70 -2.69 1.40 -10.65
N THR A 71 -3.24 1.33 -9.43
CA THR A 71 -4.60 1.79 -9.13
C THR A 71 -4.65 2.98 -8.18
N GLY A 72 -3.50 3.50 -7.75
CA GLY A 72 -3.44 4.57 -6.75
C GLY A 72 -3.97 4.14 -5.38
N LEU A 73 -3.86 2.85 -5.07
CA LEU A 73 -4.23 2.28 -3.78
C LEU A 73 -3.00 2.15 -2.88
N ARG A 74 -3.19 2.33 -1.57
CA ARG A 74 -2.11 2.42 -0.59
C ARG A 74 -2.41 1.57 0.63
N ILE A 75 -1.44 0.78 1.05
CA ILE A 75 -1.52 -0.10 2.22
C ILE A 75 -1.34 0.74 3.50
N LEU A 76 -2.26 0.65 4.45
CA LEU A 76 -2.18 1.38 5.72
C LEU A 76 -1.26 0.70 6.75
N ASN A 77 -1.22 -0.64 6.72
CA ASN A 77 -0.36 -1.42 7.61
C ASN A 77 1.10 -0.99 7.49
N GLY A 78 1.75 -0.74 8.62
CA GLY A 78 3.14 -0.28 8.62
C GLY A 78 3.34 1.21 8.35
N ARG A 79 2.28 1.96 8.05
CA ARG A 79 2.36 3.36 7.61
C ARG A 79 1.60 4.30 8.55
N THR A 80 0.46 3.85 9.06
CA THR A 80 -0.46 4.68 9.83
C THR A 80 -0.12 4.65 11.33
N ARG A 81 -0.43 5.76 12.01
CA ARG A 81 -0.25 5.87 13.46
C ARG A 81 -0.99 4.75 14.19
N GLY A 82 -0.25 4.04 15.04
CA GLY A 82 -0.75 2.86 15.75
C GLY A 82 -0.10 1.56 15.25
N ASP A 83 0.33 1.54 13.98
CA ASP A 83 1.01 0.41 13.34
C ASP A 83 2.27 0.80 12.56
N PHE A 84 2.99 1.85 12.97
CA PHE A 84 4.21 2.28 12.26
C PHE A 84 5.31 1.22 12.15
N ILE A 85 5.25 0.16 12.95
CA ILE A 85 6.23 -0.95 12.87
C ILE A 85 5.74 -2.13 12.03
N GLY A 86 4.51 -2.09 11.52
CA GLY A 86 3.91 -3.11 10.65
C GLY A 86 3.78 -4.46 11.35
N GLN A 87 2.91 -4.53 12.35
CA GLN A 87 2.69 -5.71 13.18
C GLN A 87 2.20 -6.90 12.35
N LEU A 88 2.52 -8.10 12.84
CA LEU A 88 2.01 -9.35 12.28
C LEU A 88 0.49 -9.41 12.46
N THR A 89 -0.22 -9.84 11.41
CA THR A 89 -1.69 -9.93 11.43
C THR A 89 -2.19 -11.37 11.50
N CYS A 90 -1.34 -12.33 11.14
CA CYS A 90 -1.64 -13.75 11.20
C CYS A 90 -0.56 -14.52 11.96
N HIS A 91 -1.00 -15.39 12.88
CA HIS A 91 -0.16 -16.29 13.65
C HIS A 91 -0.67 -17.72 13.51
N ASN A 92 0.21 -18.63 13.11
CA ASN A 92 -0.09 -20.06 13.01
C ASN A 92 1.07 -20.91 13.56
N PRO A 93 0.87 -22.22 13.81
CA PRO A 93 1.94 -23.07 14.34
C PRO A 93 3.20 -23.17 13.46
N ARG A 94 3.12 -22.77 12.19
CA ARG A 94 4.22 -22.82 11.21
C ARG A 94 4.88 -21.46 10.98
N GLY A 95 4.45 -20.42 11.69
CA GLY A 95 5.04 -19.09 11.58
C GLY A 95 4.00 -17.97 11.67
N SER A 96 4.43 -16.78 11.32
CA SER A 96 3.58 -15.59 11.37
C SER A 96 3.83 -14.72 10.14
N SER A 97 2.82 -13.96 9.75
CA SER A 97 2.83 -13.16 8.53
C SER A 97 1.97 -11.92 8.64
N VAL A 98 2.18 -10.99 7.71
CA VAL A 98 1.22 -9.92 7.42
C VAL A 98 0.46 -10.33 6.16
N VAL A 99 -0.84 -10.60 6.31
CA VAL A 99 -1.72 -11.03 5.20
C VAL A 99 -3.10 -10.38 5.25
N ASP A 100 -3.53 -9.92 6.44
CA ASP A 100 -4.65 -9.03 6.60
C ASP A 100 -4.21 -7.58 6.40
N TYR A 101 -4.86 -6.88 5.47
CA TYR A 101 -4.54 -5.49 5.14
C TYR A 101 -5.75 -4.59 5.24
N PHE A 102 -5.50 -3.32 5.50
CA PHE A 102 -6.35 -2.23 5.04
C PHE A 102 -5.62 -1.50 3.92
N ILE A 103 -6.28 -1.37 2.77
CA ILE A 103 -5.76 -0.73 1.58
C ILE A 103 -6.78 0.31 1.12
N VAL A 104 -6.36 1.54 0.90
CA VAL A 104 -7.26 2.66 0.62
C VAL A 104 -6.86 3.41 -0.64
N SER A 105 -7.80 4.11 -1.26
CA SER A 105 -7.46 5.17 -2.23
C SER A 105 -6.51 6.17 -1.58
N GLU A 106 -5.50 6.64 -2.31
CA GLU A 106 -4.50 7.58 -1.81
C GLU A 106 -5.12 8.80 -1.10
N GLU A 107 -6.20 9.36 -1.65
CA GLU A 107 -6.93 10.50 -1.08
C GLU A 107 -7.52 10.25 0.32
N LEU A 108 -7.61 9.00 0.75
CA LEU A 108 -8.06 8.62 2.08
C LEU A 108 -6.90 8.44 3.07
N LEU A 109 -5.64 8.42 2.63
CA LEU A 109 -4.47 8.22 3.52
C LEU A 109 -4.50 9.18 4.70
N ASP A 110 -4.62 10.48 4.44
CA ASP A 110 -4.63 11.54 5.46
C ASP A 110 -5.92 11.61 6.27
N LYS A 111 -6.93 10.83 5.89
CA LYS A 111 -8.21 10.74 6.62
C LYS A 111 -8.18 9.64 7.68
N VAL A 112 -7.22 8.72 7.62
CA VAL A 112 -7.06 7.69 8.63
C VAL A 112 -6.14 8.17 9.74
N ALA A 113 -6.73 8.57 10.87
CA ALA A 113 -5.98 9.12 12.00
C ALA A 113 -5.25 8.07 12.85
N PHE A 114 -5.76 6.84 12.90
CA PHE A 114 -5.21 5.75 13.70
C PHE A 114 -5.56 4.39 13.09
N PHE A 115 -4.62 3.45 13.16
CA PHE A 115 -4.73 2.07 12.69
C PHE A 115 -4.03 1.14 13.67
#